data_AF-I7GH24-F1
#
_entry.id   AF-I7GH24-F1
#
_cell.length_a   1.000
_cell.length_b   1.000
_cell.length_c   1.000
_cell.angle_alpha   90.00
_cell.angle_beta   90.00
_cell.angle_gamma   90.00
#
_symmetry.space_group_name_H-M   'P 1'
#
loop_
_entity.id
_entity.type
_entity.pdbx_description
1 polymer ?
#
loop_
_entity_poly.entity_id
_entity_poly.type
_entity_poly.pdbx_seq_one_letter_code
_entity_poly.pdbx_strand_id
1 'polypeptide(L)'
;MGMWQDDACQGNGVVVTQFGLYYEGNFHLNKMMGNGVLLSEDDTIYEGEFSDDWTLCGKGTLTMPNGDYIEGYFSGEWGSGIKITGTYFKPSLYESDKDRPKAFRKLGNLAVAADEKWRAVFDECWRQLGCESPGQGEVWKAWDNIAVALTTNRRQHKDSPEILSRSQTQTLESLE
;
A
#
# COMPACT_ATOMS: atom_id res chain seq x y z
N MET A 1 3.60 3.13 1.66
CA MET A 1 2.42 3.93 1.26
C MET A 1 1.43 3.91 2.41
N GLY A 2 0.85 5.02 2.82
CA GLY A 2 -0.02 5.03 4.01
C GLY A 2 -0.49 6.43 4.34
N MET A 3 -1.08 6.57 5.53
CA MET A 3 -1.45 7.85 6.11
C MET A 3 -0.21 8.51 6.74
N TRP A 4 -0.01 9.81 6.48
CA TRP A 4 1.14 10.58 6.94
C TRP A 4 0.69 11.82 7.71
N GLN A 5 1.34 12.09 8.83
CA GLN A 5 1.14 13.26 9.66
C GLN A 5 2.50 13.71 10.21
N ASP A 6 2.84 14.99 10.05
CA ASP A 6 4.11 15.57 10.51
C ASP A 6 5.36 14.78 10.07
N ASP A 7 5.44 14.46 8.78
CA ASP A 7 6.51 13.64 8.17
C ASP A 7 6.66 12.21 8.74
N ALA A 8 5.67 11.75 9.51
CA ALA A 8 5.61 10.40 10.06
C ALA A 8 4.38 9.63 9.58
N CYS A 9 4.55 8.34 9.29
CA CYS A 9 3.45 7.44 8.99
C CYS A 9 2.63 7.18 10.27
N GLN A 10 1.32 7.40 10.16
CA GLN A 10 0.34 7.26 11.23
C GLN A 10 -0.92 6.57 10.73
N GLY A 11 -1.47 5.64 11.49
CA GLY A 11 -2.64 4.85 11.12
C GLY A 11 -2.31 3.76 10.11
N ASN A 12 -3.27 3.43 9.25
CA ASN A 12 -3.10 2.35 8.28
C ASN A 12 -1.99 2.67 7.26
N GLY A 13 -1.20 1.66 6.94
CA GLY A 13 -0.12 1.77 5.99
C GLY A 13 0.31 0.42 5.43
N VAL A 14 1.05 0.51 4.34
CA VAL A 14 1.63 -0.60 3.60
C VAL A 14 3.10 -0.32 3.38
N VAL A 15 3.94 -1.28 3.72
CA VAL A 15 5.38 -1.26 3.45
C VAL A 15 5.68 -2.36 2.44
N VAL A 16 6.41 -2.00 1.39
CA VAL A 16 6.94 -2.96 0.44
C VAL A 16 8.44 -2.76 0.41
N THR A 17 9.19 -3.80 0.74
CA THR A 17 10.66 -3.76 0.70
C THR A 17 11.17 -4.19 -0.67
N GLN A 18 12.43 -3.87 -0.96
CA GLN A 18 13.11 -4.30 -2.19
C GLN A 18 13.26 -5.82 -2.31
N PHE A 19 13.13 -6.55 -1.20
CA PHE A 19 13.23 -8.01 -1.12
C PHE A 19 11.85 -8.69 -1.21
N GLY A 20 10.88 -8.05 -1.88
CA GLY A 20 9.54 -8.62 -2.09
C GLY A 20 8.66 -8.70 -0.84
N LEU A 21 9.16 -8.33 0.35
CA LEU A 21 8.36 -8.37 1.58
C LEU A 21 7.30 -7.27 1.55
N TYR A 22 6.05 -7.70 1.65
CA TYR A 22 4.87 -6.85 1.75
C TYR A 22 4.33 -6.90 3.18
N TYR A 23 4.12 -5.75 3.79
CA TYR A 23 3.45 -5.63 5.08
C TYR A 23 2.32 -4.62 4.98
N GLU A 24 1.19 -4.93 5.60
CA GLU A 24 0.09 -4.00 5.81
C GLU A 24 -0.37 -4.02 7.26
N GLY A 25 -0.64 -2.85 7.82
CA GLY A 25 -1.06 -2.75 9.21
C GLY A 25 -1.09 -1.31 9.71
N ASN A 26 -1.21 -1.17 11.02
CA ASN A 26 -1.18 0.13 11.66
C ASN A 26 0.24 0.59 11.96
N PHE A 27 0.44 1.90 11.81
CA PHE A 27 1.65 2.63 12.10
C PHE A 27 1.38 3.73 13.12
N HIS A 28 2.35 3.99 13.98
CA HIS A 28 2.35 5.13 14.87
C HIS A 28 3.77 5.70 14.92
N LEU A 29 3.94 6.95 14.50
CA LEU A 29 5.26 7.62 14.46
C LEU A 29 6.32 6.81 13.70
N ASN A 30 6.00 6.34 12.48
CA ASN A 30 6.85 5.47 11.65
C ASN A 30 7.12 4.06 12.21
N LYS A 31 6.54 3.70 13.35
CA LYS A 31 6.69 2.36 13.94
C LYS A 31 5.44 1.52 13.69
N MET A 32 5.62 0.23 13.40
CA MET A 32 4.50 -0.71 13.26
C MET A 32 3.86 -0.94 14.63
N MET A 33 2.53 -1.05 14.68
CA MET A 33 1.85 -1.30 15.96
C MET A 33 0.57 -2.09 15.76
N GLY A 34 0.36 -3.03 16.68
CA GLY A 34 -0.90 -3.77 16.77
C GLY A 34 -1.02 -4.79 15.64
N ASN A 35 -2.22 -5.00 15.14
CA ASN A 35 -2.46 -6.05 14.15
C ASN A 35 -1.98 -5.63 12.75
N GLY A 36 -1.33 -6.58 12.07
CA GLY A 36 -0.93 -6.45 10.69
C GLY A 36 -0.90 -7.79 9.97
N VAL A 37 -0.66 -7.72 8.66
CA VAL A 37 -0.46 -8.87 7.79
C VAL A 37 0.86 -8.68 7.06
N LEU A 38 1.73 -9.69 7.12
CA LEU A 38 3.00 -9.74 6.43
C LEU A 38 2.96 -10.87 5.41
N LEU A 39 3.29 -10.56 4.16
CA LEU A 39 3.52 -11.50 3.07
C LEU A 39 5.01 -11.47 2.73
N SER A 40 5.63 -12.64 2.79
CA SER A 40 7.02 -12.84 2.40
C SER A 40 7.14 -13.17 0.92
N GLU A 41 8.37 -13.09 0.38
CA GLU A 41 8.68 -13.48 -0.99
C GLU A 41 8.36 -14.96 -1.26
N ASP A 42 8.49 -15.82 -0.24
CA ASP A 42 8.19 -17.25 -0.30
C ASP A 42 6.67 -17.58 -0.22
N ASP A 43 5.80 -16.62 -0.51
CA ASP A 43 4.33 -16.73 -0.37
C ASP A 43 3.85 -17.12 1.06
N THR A 44 4.71 -16.94 2.06
CA THR A 44 4.37 -17.17 3.47
C THR A 44 3.65 -15.95 4.01
N ILE A 45 2.48 -16.16 4.62
CA ILE A 45 1.64 -15.10 5.16
C ILE A 45 1.58 -15.20 6.68
N TYR A 46 1.91 -14.12 7.38
CA TYR A 46 1.70 -13.98 8.81
C TYR A 46 0.62 -12.94 9.08
N GLU A 47 -0.39 -13.29 9.87
CA GLU A 47 -1.38 -12.36 10.41
C GLU A 47 -1.28 -12.36 11.93
N GLY A 48 -1.02 -11.21 12.55
CA GLY A 48 -0.92 -11.14 14.00
C GLY A 48 -0.49 -9.77 14.50
N GLU A 49 -0.06 -9.73 15.76
CA GLU A 49 0.40 -8.49 16.39
C GLU A 49 1.88 -8.21 16.08
N PHE A 50 2.20 -6.93 15.93
CA PHE A 50 3.53 -6.39 15.68
C PHE A 50 3.87 -5.35 16.75
N SER A 51 5.13 -5.39 17.19
CA SER A 51 5.70 -4.38 18.07
C SER A 51 6.33 -3.24 17.28
N ASP A 52 6.64 -2.17 18.00
CA ASP A 52 7.24 -0.97 17.47
C ASP A 52 8.70 -1.15 17.00
N ASP A 53 9.33 -2.28 17.36
CA ASP A 53 10.68 -2.70 16.98
C ASP A 53 10.71 -3.63 15.76
N TRP A 54 9.67 -3.65 14.92
CA TRP A 54 9.58 -4.56 13.76
C TRP A 54 9.59 -6.05 14.14
N THR A 55 9.23 -6.37 15.39
CA THR A 55 9.14 -7.75 15.86
C THR A 55 7.70 -8.24 15.87
N LEU A 56 7.52 -9.53 15.56
CA LEU A 56 6.26 -10.22 15.76
C LEU A 56 6.08 -10.40 17.27
N CYS A 57 4.90 -10.07 17.76
CA CYS A 57 4.54 -10.28 19.15
C CYS A 57 3.12 -10.83 19.26
N GLY A 58 2.72 -11.28 20.45
CA GLY A 58 1.32 -11.58 20.68
C GLY A 58 0.83 -12.83 19.95
N LYS A 59 -0.48 -12.85 19.68
CA LYS A 59 -1.12 -13.96 18.97
C LYS A 59 -1.07 -13.72 17.47
N GLY A 60 -0.84 -14.79 16.72
CA GLY A 60 -0.83 -14.73 15.27
C GLY A 60 -1.12 -16.08 14.62
N THR A 61 -1.21 -16.03 13.30
CA THR A 61 -1.39 -17.18 12.41
C THR A 61 -0.38 -17.06 11.28
N LEU A 62 0.50 -18.04 11.15
CA LEU A 62 1.46 -18.15 10.05
C LEU A 62 0.95 -19.20 9.07
N THR A 63 0.62 -18.80 7.85
CA THR A 63 0.19 -19.67 6.75
C THR A 63 1.34 -19.84 5.77
N MET A 64 1.72 -21.08 5.51
CA MET A 64 2.74 -21.47 4.54
C MET A 64 2.13 -21.62 3.13
N PRO A 65 2.95 -21.53 2.07
CA PRO A 65 2.47 -21.67 0.68
C PRO A 65 1.86 -23.05 0.38
N ASN A 66 2.23 -24.08 1.14
CA ASN A 66 1.66 -25.42 1.02
C ASN A 66 0.25 -25.55 1.64
N GLY A 67 -0.25 -24.49 2.28
CA GLY A 67 -1.53 -24.44 2.98
C GLY A 67 -1.46 -24.82 4.46
N ASP A 68 -0.33 -25.33 4.94
CA ASP A 68 -0.11 -25.57 6.36
C ASP A 68 -0.15 -24.24 7.12
N TYR A 69 -0.65 -24.27 8.35
CA TYR A 69 -0.69 -23.06 9.15
C TYR A 69 -0.36 -23.34 10.62
N ILE A 70 0.21 -22.33 11.27
CA ILE A 70 0.58 -22.38 12.68
C ILE A 70 -0.16 -21.27 13.40
N GLU A 71 -0.98 -21.63 14.38
CA GLU A 71 -1.66 -20.67 15.25
C GLU A 71 -1.03 -20.72 16.63
N GLY A 72 -0.76 -19.55 17.20
CA GLY A 72 -0.17 -19.48 18.53
C GLY A 72 0.37 -18.13 18.87
N TYR A 73 1.33 -18.14 19.79
CA TYR A 73 2.03 -16.95 20.25
C TYR A 73 3.37 -16.82 19.53
N PHE A 74 3.62 -15.66 18.94
CA PHE A 74 4.82 -15.34 18.17
C PHE A 74 5.65 -14.32 18.93
N SER A 75 6.98 -14.49 18.92
CA SER A 75 7.91 -13.53 19.50
C SER A 75 9.24 -13.56 18.75
N GLY A 76 9.70 -12.42 18.26
CA GLY A 76 11.00 -12.29 17.60
C GLY A 76 10.96 -11.48 16.31
N GLU A 77 12.11 -11.32 15.68
CA GLU A 77 12.28 -10.53 14.46
C GLU A 77 12.07 -11.41 13.22
N TRP A 78 11.36 -10.87 12.23
CA TRP A 78 11.18 -11.55 10.95
C TRP A 78 12.53 -11.74 10.25
N GLY A 79 12.86 -12.97 9.84
CA GLY A 79 14.10 -13.31 9.12
C GLY A 79 15.32 -13.61 10.00
N SER A 80 15.43 -13.00 11.19
CA SER A 80 16.55 -13.26 12.13
C SER A 80 16.25 -14.41 13.09
N GLY A 81 14.98 -14.58 13.46
CA GLY A 81 14.54 -15.71 14.26
C GLY A 81 13.22 -15.43 14.97
N ILE A 82 12.25 -16.31 14.73
CA ILE A 82 10.91 -16.21 15.30
C ILE A 82 10.70 -17.41 16.23
N LYS A 83 10.35 -17.13 17.48
CA LYS A 83 9.91 -18.15 18.43
C LYS A 83 8.40 -18.27 18.35
N ILE A 84 7.93 -19.50 18.15
CA ILE A 84 6.52 -19.81 18.00
C ILE A 84 6.13 -20.80 19.09
N THR A 85 5.14 -20.44 19.89
CA THR A 85 4.52 -21.32 20.89
C THR A 85 3.07 -21.51 20.49
N GLY A 86 2.79 -22.62 19.81
CA GLY A 86 1.49 -22.82 19.18
C GLY A 86 1.24 -24.24 18.70
N THR A 87 0.16 -24.39 17.95
CA THR A 87 -0.26 -25.64 17.33
C THR A 87 -0.03 -25.54 15.83
N TYR A 88 0.65 -26.53 15.27
CA TYR A 88 0.80 -26.68 13.82
C TYR A 88 -0.38 -27.49 13.28
N PHE A 89 -1.02 -26.95 12.26
CA PHE A 89 -2.13 -27.57 11.56
C PHE A 89 -1.71 -27.86 10.12
N LYS A 90 -1.88 -29.13 9.76
CA LYS A 90 -1.68 -29.61 8.40
C LYS A 90 -3.04 -29.92 7.81
N PRO A 91 -3.59 -29.07 6.94
CA PRO A 91 -4.90 -29.32 6.37
C PRO A 91 -4.87 -30.61 5.57
N SER A 92 -5.82 -31.49 5.85
CA SER A 92 -6.00 -32.71 5.08
C SER A 92 -6.65 -32.37 3.73
N LEU A 93 -6.39 -33.19 2.70
CA LEU A 93 -6.97 -33.02 1.35
C LEU A 93 -8.52 -33.02 1.32
N TYR A 94 -9.17 -33.30 2.46
CA TYR A 94 -10.62 -33.35 2.63
C TYR A 94 -11.22 -32.17 3.38
N GLU A 95 -10.41 -31.20 3.83
CA GLU A 95 -10.96 -30.00 4.48
C GLU A 95 -11.50 -29.02 3.45
N SER A 96 -12.77 -28.67 3.65
CA SER A 96 -13.53 -27.79 2.76
C SER A 96 -12.90 -26.38 2.76
N ASP A 97 -12.96 -25.66 1.64
CA ASP A 97 -12.36 -24.33 1.41
C ASP A 97 -12.77 -23.25 2.47
N LYS A 98 -13.75 -23.55 3.31
CA LYS A 98 -14.23 -22.70 4.41
C LYS A 98 -13.32 -22.65 5.63
N ASP A 99 -12.46 -23.66 5.84
CA ASP A 99 -11.59 -23.78 7.02
C ASP A 99 -10.15 -23.33 6.74
N ARG A 100 -9.81 -22.98 5.49
CA ARG A 100 -8.50 -22.38 5.18
C ARG A 100 -8.37 -21.03 5.88
N PRO A 101 -7.20 -20.72 6.48
CA PRO A 101 -6.96 -19.42 7.07
C PRO A 101 -7.22 -18.34 6.01
N LYS A 102 -8.10 -17.39 6.34
CA LYS A 102 -8.55 -16.31 5.47
C LYS A 102 -7.44 -15.32 5.07
N ALA A 103 -6.19 -15.64 5.41
CA ALA A 103 -4.99 -14.85 5.18
C ALA A 103 -4.86 -14.41 3.70
N PHE A 104 -5.15 -15.30 2.75
CA PHE A 104 -5.14 -14.96 1.32
C PHE A 104 -6.19 -13.93 0.89
N ARG A 105 -7.29 -13.76 1.63
CA ARG A 105 -8.36 -12.79 1.32
C ARG A 105 -8.19 -11.46 2.07
N LYS A 106 -7.17 -11.33 2.94
CA LYS A 106 -7.00 -10.15 3.78
C LYS A 106 -6.04 -9.12 3.22
N LEU A 107 -5.15 -9.48 2.28
CA LEU A 107 -4.26 -8.51 1.64
C LEU A 107 -5.06 -7.41 0.95
N GLY A 108 -4.69 -6.17 1.22
CA GLY A 108 -5.31 -4.94 0.72
C GLY A 108 -6.37 -4.34 1.65
N ASN A 109 -6.81 -5.04 2.70
CA ASN A 109 -7.85 -4.52 3.60
C ASN A 109 -7.33 -3.44 4.55
N LEU A 110 -6.05 -3.48 4.90
CA LEU A 110 -5.38 -2.48 5.72
C LEU A 110 -4.64 -1.44 4.85
N ALA A 111 -4.75 -1.54 3.52
CA ALA A 111 -4.25 -0.52 2.63
C ALA A 111 -5.18 0.70 2.69
N VAL A 112 -4.58 1.89 2.82
CA VAL A 112 -5.33 3.16 2.75
C VAL A 112 -5.98 3.25 1.37
N ALA A 113 -7.29 3.45 1.35
CA ALA A 113 -8.05 3.53 0.12
C ALA A 113 -7.55 4.70 -0.74
N ALA A 114 -7.67 4.58 -2.06
CA ALA A 114 -7.08 5.55 -2.98
C ALA A 114 -7.64 6.97 -2.75
N ASP A 115 -8.92 7.08 -2.43
CA ASP A 115 -9.63 8.31 -2.08
C ASP A 115 -9.09 8.99 -0.82
N GLU A 116 -8.64 8.22 0.17
CA GLU A 116 -7.98 8.76 1.36
C GLU A 116 -6.52 9.15 1.09
N LYS A 117 -5.79 8.29 0.36
CA LYS A 117 -4.36 8.50 0.05
C LYS A 117 -4.11 9.74 -0.80
N TRP A 118 -5.01 10.00 -1.76
CA TRP A 118 -4.84 11.07 -2.75
C TRP A 118 -5.88 12.17 -2.57
N ARG A 119 -6.43 12.32 -1.36
CA ARG A 119 -7.49 13.28 -1.07
C ARG A 119 -7.17 14.69 -1.56
N ALA A 120 -5.94 15.17 -1.34
CA ALA A 120 -5.53 16.50 -1.82
C ALA A 120 -5.51 16.63 -3.35
N VAL A 121 -5.09 15.57 -4.07
CA VAL A 121 -5.10 15.55 -5.54
C VAL A 121 -6.53 15.54 -6.04
N PHE A 122 -7.38 14.70 -5.44
CA PHE A 122 -8.76 14.63 -5.83
C PHE A 122 -9.52 15.92 -5.47
N ASP A 123 -9.30 16.52 -4.30
CA ASP A 123 -9.88 17.81 -3.89
C ASP A 123 -9.51 18.93 -4.88
N GLU A 124 -8.28 18.96 -5.37
CA GLU A 124 -7.88 19.91 -6.39
C GLU A 124 -8.56 19.61 -7.75
N CYS A 125 -8.61 18.35 -8.17
CA CYS A 125 -9.34 17.96 -9.37
C CYS A 125 -10.83 18.30 -9.27
N TRP A 126 -11.46 18.07 -8.13
CA TRP A 126 -12.87 18.36 -7.87
C TRP A 126 -13.13 19.87 -7.90
N ARG A 127 -12.27 20.67 -7.26
CA ARG A 127 -12.32 22.15 -7.32
C ARG A 127 -12.21 22.65 -8.77
N GLN A 128 -11.29 22.10 -9.55
CA GLN A 128 -11.14 22.46 -10.97
C GLN A 128 -12.34 22.02 -11.83
N LEU A 129 -12.97 20.90 -11.49
CA LEU A 129 -14.18 20.41 -12.18
C LEU A 129 -15.48 21.04 -11.67
N GLY A 130 -15.42 21.92 -10.67
CA GLY A 130 -16.60 22.56 -10.07
C GLY A 130 -17.51 21.58 -9.32
N CYS A 131 -16.95 20.47 -8.83
CA CYS A 131 -17.64 19.45 -8.06
C CYS A 131 -17.15 19.51 -6.60
N GLU A 132 -18.03 19.42 -5.61
CA GLU A 132 -17.60 19.41 -4.19
C GLU A 132 -17.35 18.00 -3.64
N SER A 133 -17.87 16.96 -4.32
CA SER A 133 -17.69 15.56 -3.94
C SER A 133 -17.95 14.61 -5.14
N PRO A 134 -17.45 13.36 -5.10
CA PRO A 134 -17.74 12.36 -6.12
C PRO A 134 -19.26 12.11 -6.23
N GLY A 135 -19.84 12.42 -7.39
CA GLY A 135 -21.26 12.20 -7.68
C GLY A 135 -22.21 13.37 -7.41
N GLN A 136 -21.75 14.50 -6.85
CA GLN A 136 -22.56 15.71 -6.63
C GLN A 136 -22.18 16.90 -7.53
N GLY A 137 -21.68 16.62 -8.75
CA GLY A 137 -21.31 17.65 -9.72
C GLY A 137 -22.34 17.85 -10.83
N GLU A 138 -22.55 19.08 -11.27
CA GLU A 138 -23.22 19.33 -12.55
C GLU A 138 -22.28 18.97 -13.70
N VAL A 139 -22.59 17.88 -14.41
CA VAL A 139 -21.79 17.32 -15.52
C VAL A 139 -21.41 18.39 -16.55
N TRP A 140 -22.31 19.34 -16.83
CA TRP A 140 -22.08 20.40 -17.81
C TRP A 140 -20.99 21.40 -17.38
N LYS A 141 -20.93 21.78 -16.10
CA LYS A 141 -19.89 22.67 -15.57
C LYS A 141 -18.50 22.01 -15.58
N ALA A 142 -18.45 20.70 -15.30
CA ALA A 142 -17.21 19.94 -15.41
C ALA A 142 -16.66 19.94 -16.85
N TRP A 143 -17.53 19.75 -17.85
CA TRP A 143 -17.14 19.81 -19.27
C TRP A 143 -16.66 21.18 -19.71
N ASP A 144 -17.32 22.25 -19.27
CA ASP A 144 -16.91 23.62 -19.57
C ASP A 144 -15.50 23.91 -19.01
N ASN A 145 -15.25 23.54 -17.76
CA ASN A 145 -13.94 23.72 -17.12
C ASN A 145 -12.84 22.91 -17.82
N ILE A 146 -13.13 21.66 -18.24
CA ILE A 146 -12.17 20.86 -19.02
C ILE A 146 -11.89 21.51 -20.38
N ALA A 147 -12.91 22.02 -21.06
CA ALA A 147 -12.75 22.70 -22.35
C ALA A 147 -11.91 23.99 -22.21
N VAL A 148 -12.14 24.77 -21.15
CA VAL A 148 -11.31 25.93 -20.80
C VAL A 148 -9.86 25.51 -20.51
N ALA A 149 -9.64 24.48 -19.70
CA ALA A 149 -8.30 23.99 -19.39
C ALA A 149 -7.53 23.48 -20.63
N LEU A 150 -8.21 22.77 -21.55
CA LEU A 150 -7.60 22.28 -22.79
C LEU A 150 -7.25 23.43 -23.74
N THR A 151 -8.11 24.44 -23.83
CA THR A 151 -7.88 25.60 -24.72
C THR A 151 -6.82 26.56 -24.19
N THR A 152 -6.69 26.72 -22.87
CA THR A 152 -5.59 27.50 -22.26
C THR A 152 -4.25 26.79 -22.39
N ASN A 153 -4.18 25.48 -22.18
CA ASN A 153 -2.94 24.70 -22.41
C ASN A 153 -2.47 24.76 -23.87
N ARG A 154 -3.42 24.67 -24.81
CA ARG A 154 -3.11 24.76 -26.24
C ARG A 154 -2.60 26.14 -26.65
N ARG A 155 -2.94 27.20 -25.91
CA ARG A 155 -2.37 28.55 -26.11
C ARG A 155 -0.96 28.65 -25.51
N GLN A 156 -0.73 28.14 -24.30
CA GLN A 156 0.61 28.10 -23.69
C GLN A 156 1.65 27.34 -24.52
N HIS A 157 1.26 26.23 -25.15
CA HIS A 157 2.14 25.48 -26.06
C HIS A 157 2.35 26.17 -27.42
N LYS A 158 1.49 27.13 -27.79
CA LYS A 158 1.60 27.88 -29.05
C LYS A 158 2.37 29.20 -28.87
N ASP A 159 2.40 29.73 -27.65
CA ASP A 159 3.17 30.92 -27.24
C ASP A 159 4.55 30.58 -26.63
N SER A 160 4.91 29.30 -26.50
CA SER A 160 6.27 28.89 -26.12
C SER A 160 7.17 28.84 -27.37
N PRO A 161 8.23 29.66 -27.47
CA PRO A 161 9.20 29.49 -28.55
C PRO A 161 9.89 28.14 -28.38
N GLU A 162 10.18 27.48 -29.50
CA GLU A 162 10.88 26.20 -29.57
C GLU A 162 12.20 26.23 -28.77
N ILE A 163 12.19 25.73 -27.53
CA ILE A 163 13.41 25.40 -26.79
C ILE A 163 13.28 24.01 -26.16
N LEU A 164 12.98 23.01 -26.97
CA LEU A 164 13.17 21.60 -26.62
C LEU A 164 13.78 20.86 -27.81
N SER A 165 15.04 21.19 -28.13
CA SER A 165 15.89 20.42 -29.04
C SER A 165 17.23 20.05 -28.42
N ARG A 166 17.37 20.01 -27.08
CA ARG A 166 18.70 19.75 -26.48
C ARG A 166 18.75 19.04 -25.13
N SER A 167 17.93 18.00 -24.92
CA SER A 167 18.12 17.11 -23.75
C SER A 167 18.02 15.61 -24.04
N GLN A 168 18.07 15.17 -25.30
CA GLN A 168 17.98 13.74 -25.65
C GLN A 168 19.32 13.04 -25.98
N THR A 169 20.46 13.67 -25.71
CA THR A 169 21.77 12.99 -25.82
C THR A 169 22.70 13.43 -24.70
N GLN A 170 22.48 12.92 -23.49
CA GLN A 170 23.52 12.84 -22.47
C GLN A 170 23.24 11.63 -21.57
N THR A 171 23.24 10.46 -22.18
CA THR A 171 23.48 9.18 -21.49
C THR A 171 24.58 8.47 -22.26
N LEU A 172 25.60 8.03 -21.51
CA LEU A 172 26.84 7.35 -21.92
C LEU A 172 28.05 8.25 -22.16
N GLU A 173 28.65 8.73 -21.06
CA GLU A 173 30.11 8.76 -20.85
C GLU A 173 30.39 9.38 -19.48
N SER A 174 30.49 8.56 -18.43
CA SER A 174 31.22 8.83 -17.17
C SER A 174 31.13 7.59 -16.27
N LEU A 175 31.95 6.59 -16.59
CA LEU A 175 32.40 5.53 -15.68
C LEU A 175 33.76 5.10 -16.22
N GLU A 176 34.75 5.96 -15.97
CA GLU A 176 36.15 5.58 -15.78
C GLU A 176 36.60 6.16 -14.43
#